data_AF-A0A1V4SMK9-F1
#
_entry.id   AF-A0A1V4SMK9-F1
#
_cell.length_a   1.000
_cell.length_b   1.000
_cell.length_c   1.000
_cell.angle_alpha   90.00
_cell.angle_beta   90.00
_cell.angle_gamma   90.00
#
_symmetry.space_group_name_H-M   'P 1'
#
loop_
_entity.id
_entity.type
_entity.pdbx_description
1 polymer ?
#
loop_
_entity_poly.entity_id
_entity_poly.type
_entity_poly.pdbx_seq_one_letter_code
_entity_poly.pdbx_strand_id
1 'polypeptide(L)'
;MSSYTYSYYLDGNQASKTDNTGKVTAYKYDGLGRLTSEAPTGEPAISYTYDDSGNRKTMTAAGKSVTTYAYDLSNRLQTETKDENSVLKTTKYTYDNNGNTIYKSTETISPSVQGQSTGVDLSTPGAAKDNTDITINEYDGFNQLIKTSTGDITAEYAYDGNGLRTSKNINGTVTNHIWDGSQIILETNGAGEVTNKYVRGINLIYSEDGTGANGRFFLYNGHGDVVQLTDASGSSVKSYDYDAFGNEKKPDANDTNVFRYCGEYFDKETGTIYLRARYYDPMIGRFVTEDSYWGKDSDLLSLNLYTYCYSDPINRFDPSGHVTFKIGNPTAPVQDFDEDFKYDPNVKATWKDHLSWAKWEVMLAGAQIIKNMPDAVSAYQHYKDATGTTMNIDYEKAYKQDSVIKASIDSLFSIAMKQAVSEKIRGEYK
;
A
#
# COMPACT_ATOMS: atom_id res chain seq x y z
N MET A 1 6.13 -33.06 6.99
CA MET A 1 6.08 -32.00 5.96
C MET A 1 4.66 -31.46 5.90
N SER A 2 4.48 -30.19 5.57
CA SER A 2 3.17 -29.59 5.34
C SER A 2 2.47 -30.23 4.13
N SER A 3 1.16 -30.39 4.20
CA SER A 3 0.32 -30.92 3.12
C SER A 3 -1.01 -30.19 3.14
N TYR A 4 -1.53 -29.85 1.96
CA TYR A 4 -2.81 -29.16 1.83
C TYR A 4 -3.69 -29.80 0.79
N THR A 5 -5.00 -29.77 1.05
CA THR A 5 -6.03 -30.15 0.08
C THR A 5 -6.94 -28.95 -0.16
N TYR A 6 -7.30 -28.74 -1.42
CA TYR A 6 -8.11 -27.60 -1.85
C TYR A 6 -9.38 -28.10 -2.53
N SER A 7 -10.46 -27.36 -2.35
CA SER A 7 -11.66 -27.51 -3.17
C SER A 7 -12.02 -26.17 -3.82
N TYR A 8 -12.69 -26.23 -4.95
CA TYR A 8 -13.02 -25.06 -5.76
C TYR A 8 -14.49 -25.06 -6.14
N TYR A 9 -15.04 -23.86 -6.27
CA TYR A 9 -16.31 -23.63 -6.93
C TYR A 9 -16.15 -23.80 -8.45
N LEU A 10 -17.29 -23.86 -9.17
CA LEU A 10 -17.30 -24.06 -10.63
C LEU A 10 -16.65 -22.89 -11.38
N ASP A 11 -16.65 -21.69 -10.80
CA ASP A 11 -16.00 -20.48 -11.33
C ASP A 11 -14.47 -20.44 -11.08
N GLY A 12 -13.93 -21.48 -10.42
CA GLY A 12 -12.53 -21.61 -10.10
C GLY A 12 -12.09 -20.88 -8.83
N ASN A 13 -12.99 -20.23 -8.10
CA ASN A 13 -12.67 -19.64 -6.81
C ASN A 13 -12.51 -20.74 -5.75
N GLN A 14 -11.49 -20.64 -4.89
CA GLN A 14 -11.21 -21.62 -3.86
C GLN A 14 -12.34 -21.65 -2.82
N ALA A 15 -13.05 -22.78 -2.72
CA ALA A 15 -14.14 -22.98 -1.78
C ALA A 15 -13.63 -23.37 -0.38
N SER A 16 -12.55 -24.14 -0.29
CA SER A 16 -11.92 -24.48 0.99
C SER A 16 -10.45 -24.86 0.87
N LYS A 17 -9.74 -24.74 1.99
CA LYS A 17 -8.39 -25.25 2.24
C LYS A 17 -8.39 -26.12 3.49
N THR A 18 -7.81 -27.30 3.41
CA THR A 18 -7.55 -28.18 4.57
C THR A 18 -6.04 -28.29 4.76
N ASP A 19 -5.55 -27.97 5.96
CA ASP A 19 -4.13 -28.14 6.30
C ASP A 19 -3.80 -29.56 6.79
N ASN A 20 -2.51 -29.81 7.07
CA ASN A 20 -2.02 -31.11 7.52
C ASN A 20 -2.47 -31.50 8.94
N THR A 21 -3.04 -30.57 9.70
CA THR A 21 -3.64 -30.83 11.00
C THR A 21 -5.13 -31.21 10.89
N GLY A 22 -5.70 -31.14 9.67
CA GLY A 22 -7.11 -31.37 9.41
C GLY A 22 -7.98 -30.13 9.62
N LYS A 23 -7.39 -28.95 9.88
CA LYS A 23 -8.14 -27.70 10.00
C LYS A 23 -8.65 -27.29 8.62
N VAL A 24 -9.98 -27.23 8.49
CA VAL A 24 -10.66 -26.76 7.28
C VAL A 24 -10.96 -25.28 7.42
N THR A 25 -10.58 -24.49 6.41
CA THR A 25 -11.00 -23.10 6.24
C THR A 25 -11.86 -23.00 5.00
N ALA A 26 -13.13 -22.63 5.15
CA ALA A 26 -14.06 -22.42 4.04
C ALA A 26 -14.11 -20.94 3.65
N TYR A 27 -14.24 -20.65 2.35
CA TYR A 27 -14.29 -19.30 1.82
C TYR A 27 -15.60 -19.06 1.06
N LYS A 28 -16.08 -17.81 1.07
CA LYS A 28 -17.23 -17.37 0.27
C LYS A 28 -16.91 -16.06 -0.42
N TYR A 29 -17.55 -15.84 -1.56
CA TYR A 29 -17.32 -14.67 -2.41
C TYR A 29 -18.65 -14.03 -2.80
N ASP A 30 -18.62 -12.75 -3.17
CA ASP A 30 -19.77 -12.09 -3.81
C ASP A 30 -19.76 -12.30 -5.34
N GLY A 31 -20.75 -11.73 -6.02
CA GLY A 31 -20.88 -11.85 -7.48
C GLY A 31 -19.77 -11.17 -8.29
N LEU A 32 -18.92 -10.37 -7.65
CA LEU A 32 -17.73 -9.76 -8.25
C LEU A 32 -16.44 -10.54 -7.92
N GLY A 33 -16.55 -11.66 -7.19
CA GLY A 33 -15.42 -12.49 -6.79
C GLY A 33 -14.66 -11.98 -5.56
N ARG A 34 -15.18 -10.97 -4.84
CA ARG A 34 -14.52 -10.45 -3.64
C ARG A 34 -14.81 -11.34 -2.44
N LEU A 35 -13.84 -11.55 -1.56
CA LEU A 35 -13.98 -12.45 -0.41
C LEU A 35 -14.99 -11.90 0.61
N THR A 36 -16.09 -12.59 0.85
CA THR A 36 -17.11 -12.18 1.85
C THR A 36 -17.01 -12.94 3.16
N SER A 37 -16.32 -14.08 3.20
CA SER A 37 -16.12 -14.82 4.45
C SER A 37 -14.93 -15.78 4.38
N GLU A 38 -14.21 -15.89 5.50
CA GLU A 38 -13.35 -17.02 5.83
C GLU A 38 -13.83 -17.67 7.13
N ALA A 39 -13.95 -19.00 7.14
CA ALA A 39 -14.47 -19.77 8.25
C ALA A 39 -13.53 -20.93 8.60
N PRO A 40 -12.46 -20.66 9.37
CA PRO A 40 -11.59 -21.70 9.93
C PRO A 40 -12.32 -22.53 11.00
N THR A 41 -12.17 -23.85 10.94
CA THR A 41 -12.74 -24.79 11.93
C THR A 41 -12.11 -24.54 13.31
N GLY A 42 -12.94 -24.43 14.34
CA GLY A 42 -12.50 -24.19 15.73
C GLY A 42 -12.17 -22.72 16.05
N GLU A 43 -12.38 -21.81 15.11
CA GLU A 43 -12.15 -20.37 15.25
C GLU A 43 -13.40 -19.59 14.82
N PRO A 44 -13.60 -18.35 15.32
CA PRO A 44 -14.66 -17.48 14.82
C PRO A 44 -14.53 -17.24 13.32
N ALA A 45 -15.64 -17.36 12.58
CA ALA A 45 -15.68 -16.95 11.19
C ALA A 45 -15.48 -15.43 11.09
N ILE A 46 -14.73 -15.02 10.07
CA ILE A 46 -14.55 -13.61 9.71
C ILE A 46 -15.39 -13.35 8.46
N SER A 47 -16.11 -12.24 8.45
CA SER A 47 -16.97 -11.81 7.35
C SER A 47 -16.66 -10.39 6.92
N TYR A 48 -16.75 -10.14 5.62
CA TYR A 48 -16.38 -8.90 4.99
C TYR A 48 -17.55 -8.35 4.18
N THR A 49 -17.74 -7.03 4.21
CA THR A 49 -18.66 -6.33 3.30
C THR A 49 -17.92 -5.24 2.56
N TYR A 50 -18.49 -4.79 1.44
CA TYR A 50 -17.88 -3.82 0.56
C TYR A 50 -18.85 -2.70 0.22
N ASP A 51 -18.31 -1.52 -0.06
CA ASP A 51 -19.06 -0.44 -0.71
C ASP A 51 -19.11 -0.62 -2.24
N ASP A 52 -19.82 0.30 -2.89
CA ASP A 52 -20.01 0.28 -4.34
C ASP A 52 -18.72 0.60 -5.11
N SER A 53 -17.72 1.21 -4.46
CA SER A 53 -16.39 1.51 -5.02
C SER A 53 -15.37 0.41 -4.77
N GLY A 54 -15.78 -0.72 -4.19
CA GLY A 54 -14.91 -1.87 -3.95
C GLY A 54 -14.10 -1.80 -2.66
N ASN A 55 -14.27 -0.77 -1.82
CA ASN A 55 -13.57 -0.70 -0.54
C ASN A 55 -14.24 -1.62 0.49
N ARG A 56 -13.44 -2.24 1.36
CA ARG A 56 -13.94 -3.03 2.48
C ARG A 56 -14.68 -2.13 3.46
N LYS A 57 -15.99 -2.27 3.59
CA LYS A 57 -16.82 -1.47 4.51
C LYS A 57 -16.81 -2.00 5.94
N THR A 58 -16.80 -3.32 6.10
CA THR A 58 -16.75 -3.97 7.43
C THR A 58 -15.87 -5.22 7.42
N MET A 59 -15.30 -5.53 8.59
CA MET A 59 -14.71 -6.84 8.92
C MET A 59 -15.27 -7.28 10.28
N THR A 60 -15.96 -8.41 10.33
CA THR A 60 -16.60 -8.91 11.55
C THR A 60 -16.06 -10.28 11.90
N ALA A 61 -15.38 -10.39 13.03
CA ALA A 61 -15.02 -11.65 13.66
C ALA A 61 -16.17 -12.08 14.59
N ALA A 62 -16.90 -13.14 14.19
CA ALA A 62 -18.17 -13.52 14.81
C ALA A 62 -18.08 -13.66 16.34
N GLY A 63 -18.89 -12.89 17.06
CA GLY A 63 -18.94 -12.92 18.53
C GLY A 63 -17.71 -12.35 19.23
N LYS A 64 -16.78 -11.70 18.50
CA LYS A 64 -15.54 -11.17 19.04
C LYS A 64 -15.37 -9.67 18.79
N SER A 65 -15.42 -9.24 17.53
CA SER A 65 -15.18 -7.84 17.17
C SER A 65 -15.78 -7.46 15.82
N VAL A 66 -16.04 -6.17 15.66
CA VAL A 66 -16.48 -5.55 14.40
C VAL A 66 -15.57 -4.38 14.10
N THR A 67 -14.96 -4.37 12.93
CA THR A 67 -14.23 -3.21 12.40
C THR A 67 -15.03 -2.60 11.26
N THR A 68 -15.25 -1.29 11.32
CA THR A 68 -15.86 -0.50 10.25
C THR A 68 -14.83 0.43 9.62
N TYR A 69 -14.94 0.64 8.31
CA TYR A 69 -14.03 1.49 7.56
C TYR A 69 -14.83 2.55 6.81
N ALA A 70 -14.35 3.79 6.82
CA ALA A 70 -14.94 4.90 6.08
C ALA A 70 -13.91 5.51 5.13
N TYR A 71 -14.34 5.86 3.94
CA TYR A 71 -13.49 6.33 2.86
C TYR A 71 -13.96 7.69 2.35
N ASP A 72 -13.05 8.44 1.74
CA ASP A 72 -13.43 9.61 0.94
C ASP A 72 -13.77 9.23 -0.51
N LEU A 73 -14.14 10.22 -1.31
CA LEU A 73 -14.51 10.03 -2.73
C LEU A 73 -13.35 9.57 -3.63
N SER A 74 -12.11 9.59 -3.14
CA SER A 74 -10.93 9.09 -3.85
C SER A 74 -10.48 7.72 -3.28
N ASN A 75 -11.38 7.01 -2.59
CA ASN A 75 -11.12 5.70 -1.98
C ASN A 75 -10.04 5.71 -0.89
N ARG A 76 -9.66 6.87 -0.36
CA ARG A 76 -8.67 6.98 0.72
C ARG A 76 -9.35 6.67 2.05
N LEU A 77 -8.75 5.81 2.86
CA LEU A 77 -9.31 5.38 4.15
C LEU A 77 -9.26 6.57 5.10
N GLN A 78 -10.39 7.09 5.56
CA GLN A 78 -10.43 8.21 6.51
C GLN A 78 -10.39 7.70 7.95
N THR A 79 -11.17 6.66 8.24
CA THR A 79 -11.29 6.10 9.59
C THR A 79 -11.44 4.59 9.57
N GLU A 80 -10.81 3.94 10.53
CA GLU A 80 -11.03 2.56 10.92
C GLU A 80 -11.50 2.54 12.38
N THR A 81 -12.64 1.93 12.67
CA THR A 81 -13.15 1.81 14.04
C THR A 81 -13.37 0.34 14.39
N LYS A 82 -12.55 -0.18 15.31
CA LYS A 82 -12.66 -1.53 15.86
C LYS A 82 -13.41 -1.48 17.19
N ASP A 83 -14.56 -2.15 17.26
CA ASP A 83 -15.28 -2.47 18.49
C ASP A 83 -14.95 -3.89 18.94
N GLU A 84 -14.34 -4.02 20.11
CA GLU A 84 -14.01 -5.29 20.73
C GLU A 84 -14.44 -5.26 22.20
N ASN A 85 -15.57 -5.92 22.51
CA ASN A 85 -16.12 -6.01 23.86
C ASN A 85 -16.31 -4.65 24.56
N SER A 86 -16.91 -3.67 23.88
CA SER A 86 -17.12 -2.30 24.39
C SER A 86 -15.87 -1.44 24.51
N VAL A 87 -14.71 -1.91 24.04
CA VAL A 87 -13.54 -1.07 23.80
C VAL A 87 -13.56 -0.64 22.34
N LEU A 88 -13.64 0.66 22.10
CA LEU A 88 -13.62 1.26 20.77
C LEU A 88 -12.22 1.78 20.47
N LYS A 89 -11.56 1.25 19.46
CA LYS A 89 -10.31 1.79 18.91
C LYS A 89 -10.60 2.44 17.58
N THR A 90 -10.36 3.74 17.45
CA THR A 90 -10.55 4.48 16.20
C THR A 90 -9.22 5.01 15.69
N THR A 91 -8.80 4.53 14.52
CA THR A 91 -7.65 5.02 13.78
C THR A 91 -8.12 6.02 12.73
N LYS A 92 -7.51 7.21 12.70
CA LYS A 92 -7.74 8.24 11.68
C LYS A 92 -6.52 8.36 10.80
N TYR A 93 -6.72 8.59 9.51
CA TYR A 93 -5.67 8.63 8.50
C TYR A 93 -5.70 9.97 7.77
N THR A 94 -4.53 10.46 7.38
CA THR A 94 -4.37 11.68 6.59
C THR A 94 -3.39 11.45 5.47
N TYR A 95 -3.58 12.22 4.39
CA TYR A 95 -2.92 11.99 3.12
C TYR A 95 -2.29 13.27 2.59
N ASP A 96 -1.22 13.11 1.82
CA ASP A 96 -0.75 14.18 0.94
C ASP A 96 -1.60 14.29 -0.34
N ASN A 97 -1.20 15.20 -1.23
CA ASN A 97 -1.89 15.43 -2.51
C ASN A 97 -1.66 14.31 -3.54
N ASN A 98 -0.69 13.43 -3.31
CA ASN A 98 -0.42 12.26 -4.15
C ASN A 98 -1.13 11.00 -3.64
N GLY A 99 -1.95 11.11 -2.59
CA GLY A 99 -2.68 9.97 -2.04
C GLY A 99 -1.81 9.08 -1.15
N ASN A 100 -0.66 9.55 -0.66
CA ASN A 100 0.14 8.78 0.29
C ASN A 100 -0.34 9.01 1.72
N THR A 101 -0.42 7.95 2.52
CA THR A 101 -0.75 8.07 3.95
C THR A 101 0.45 8.69 4.68
N ILE A 102 0.35 9.95 5.13
CA ILE A 102 1.44 10.68 5.80
C ILE A 102 1.33 10.65 7.33
N TYR A 103 0.13 10.45 7.87
CA TYR A 103 -0.08 10.41 9.31
C TYR A 103 -1.31 9.56 9.64
N LYS A 104 -1.17 8.71 10.66
CA LYS A 104 -2.30 8.05 11.32
C LYS A 104 -2.20 8.18 12.84
N SER A 105 -3.36 8.25 13.48
CA SER A 105 -3.49 8.33 14.94
C SER A 105 -4.59 7.41 15.43
N THR A 106 -4.34 6.65 16.49
CA THR A 106 -5.32 5.77 17.12
C THR A 106 -5.81 6.38 18.44
N GLU A 107 -7.11 6.30 18.68
CA GLU A 107 -7.74 6.67 19.95
C GLU A 107 -8.45 5.45 20.52
N THR A 108 -8.19 5.11 21.79
CA THR A 108 -8.85 3.99 22.47
C THR A 108 -9.80 4.52 23.55
N ILE A 109 -11.09 4.23 23.39
CA ILE A 109 -12.14 4.52 24.37
C ILE A 109 -12.55 3.21 25.03
N SER A 110 -12.39 3.13 26.35
CA SER A 110 -12.79 1.97 27.16
C SER A 110 -13.88 2.34 28.17
N PRO A 111 -14.76 1.42 28.58
CA PRO A 111 -15.75 1.68 29.61
C PRO A 111 -15.07 2.07 30.93
N SER A 112 -15.48 3.19 31.52
CA SER A 112 -14.95 3.62 32.82
C SER A 112 -15.43 2.68 33.94
N VAL A 113 -14.51 2.18 34.77
CA VAL A 113 -14.89 1.56 36.05
C VAL A 113 -15.24 2.68 37.03
N GLN A 114 -16.29 2.48 37.85
CA GLN A 114 -16.71 3.46 38.86
C GLN A 114 -15.54 3.81 39.80
N GLY A 115 -15.10 5.08 39.79
CA GLY A 115 -13.98 5.58 40.60
C GLY A 115 -12.63 5.74 39.89
N GLN A 116 -12.54 5.46 38.58
CA GLN A 116 -11.31 5.66 37.80
C GLN A 116 -11.24 7.10 37.23
N SER A 117 -10.16 7.81 37.51
CA SER A 117 -9.92 9.15 36.95
C SER A 117 -9.68 9.04 35.44
N THR A 118 -10.52 9.66 34.63
CA THR A 118 -10.35 9.75 33.17
C THR A 118 -9.36 10.86 32.84
N GLY A 119 -8.11 10.50 32.57
CA GLY A 119 -7.18 11.38 31.85
C GLY A 119 -7.48 11.26 30.35
N VAL A 120 -7.72 12.39 29.68
CA VAL A 120 -7.73 12.45 28.21
C VAL A 120 -6.32 12.88 27.81
N ASP A 121 -5.50 11.96 27.33
CA ASP A 121 -4.21 12.30 26.74
C ASP A 121 -4.42 12.83 25.32
N LEU A 122 -4.56 14.15 25.22
CA LEU A 122 -4.59 14.87 23.94
C LEU A 122 -3.15 14.97 23.41
N SER A 123 -2.79 14.09 22.48
CA SER A 123 -1.55 14.27 21.71
C SER A 123 -1.76 15.34 20.64
N THR A 124 -0.89 16.34 20.63
CA THR A 124 -0.86 17.37 19.59
C THR A 124 0.13 16.94 18.49
N PRO A 125 -0.20 17.13 17.20
CA PRO A 125 0.77 16.90 16.13
C PRO A 125 2.06 17.70 16.40
N GLY A 126 3.18 16.99 16.56
CA GLY A 126 4.50 17.61 16.80
C GLY A 126 4.98 17.66 18.26
N ALA A 127 4.21 17.16 19.23
CA ALA A 127 4.71 16.97 20.60
C ALA A 127 5.21 15.53 20.80
N ALA A 128 6.53 15.36 21.01
CA ALA A 128 7.11 14.05 21.29
C ALA A 128 6.97 13.68 22.79
N LYS A 129 6.26 12.58 23.07
CA LYS A 129 6.80 11.39 23.76
C LYS A 129 5.73 10.31 23.94
N ASP A 130 6.12 9.08 23.61
CA ASP A 130 5.48 7.81 24.00
C ASP A 130 4.03 7.58 23.55
N ASN A 131 3.66 7.97 22.32
CA ASN A 131 2.39 7.48 21.76
C ASN A 131 2.63 6.49 20.62
N THR A 132 2.58 5.19 20.95
CA THR A 132 2.49 4.09 19.97
C THR A 132 1.26 4.20 19.06
N ASP A 133 0.31 5.06 19.40
CA ASP A 133 -0.90 5.28 18.62
C ASP A 133 -0.69 6.22 17.43
N ILE A 134 0.46 6.89 17.32
CA ILE A 134 0.78 7.76 16.18
C ILE A 134 1.80 7.10 15.27
N THR A 135 1.53 7.14 13.98
CA THR A 135 2.50 6.83 12.93
C THR A 135 2.61 7.99 11.96
N ILE A 136 3.85 8.39 11.63
CA ILE A 136 4.17 9.42 10.65
C ILE A 136 4.97 8.78 9.53
N ASN A 137 4.57 9.04 8.29
CA ASN A 137 5.28 8.58 7.09
C ASN A 137 5.78 9.75 6.27
N GLU A 138 6.98 9.62 5.72
CA GLU A 138 7.58 10.58 4.80
C GLU A 138 7.87 9.89 3.46
N TYR A 139 7.62 10.60 2.37
CA TYR A 139 7.78 10.10 1.00
C TYR A 139 8.72 11.02 0.21
N ASP A 140 9.42 10.46 -0.77
CA ASP A 140 10.24 11.23 -1.70
C ASP A 140 9.43 11.80 -2.89
N GLY A 141 10.12 12.50 -3.78
CA GLY A 141 9.51 13.07 -5.00
C GLY A 141 9.06 12.03 -6.04
N PHE A 142 9.40 10.76 -5.86
CA PHE A 142 8.99 9.62 -6.69
C PHE A 142 7.87 8.79 -6.05
N ASN A 143 7.27 9.30 -4.97
CA ASN A 143 6.17 8.63 -4.27
C ASN A 143 6.59 7.39 -3.46
N GLN A 144 7.87 7.27 -3.11
CA GLN A 144 8.42 6.13 -2.37
C GLN A 144 8.48 6.45 -0.87
N LEU A 145 8.09 5.50 -0.02
CA LEU A 145 8.14 5.65 1.44
C LEU A 145 9.60 5.66 1.90
N ILE A 146 10.10 6.80 2.35
CA ILE A 146 11.50 6.94 2.81
C ILE A 146 11.64 6.86 4.33
N LYS A 147 10.55 7.07 5.07
CA LYS A 147 10.59 7.00 6.53
C LYS A 147 9.23 6.70 7.15
N THR A 148 9.23 5.89 8.19
CA THR A 148 8.10 5.69 9.10
C THR A 148 8.56 5.86 10.55
N SER A 149 7.88 6.70 11.31
CA SER A 149 8.09 6.88 12.75
C SER A 149 6.83 6.48 13.52
N THR A 150 6.93 5.52 14.44
CA THR A 150 5.80 5.02 15.24
C THR A 150 6.27 4.56 16.62
N GLY A 151 5.75 5.17 17.70
CA GLY A 151 6.32 4.97 19.04
C GLY A 151 7.83 5.23 19.06
N ASP A 152 8.61 4.25 19.52
CA ASP A 152 10.09 4.30 19.55
C ASP A 152 10.75 3.82 18.24
N ILE A 153 9.95 3.43 17.24
CA ILE A 153 10.46 2.90 15.98
C ILE A 153 10.62 4.06 15.00
N THR A 154 11.82 4.21 14.45
CA THR A 154 12.11 4.98 13.23
C THR A 154 12.71 4.02 12.22
N ALA A 155 11.96 3.77 11.15
CA ALA A 155 12.36 3.00 10.00
C ALA A 155 12.64 3.95 8.84
N GLU A 156 13.85 3.95 8.31
CA GLU A 156 14.24 4.76 7.14
C GLU A 156 14.59 3.82 5.98
N TYR A 157 14.26 4.21 4.75
CA TYR A 157 14.43 3.40 3.55
C TYR A 157 15.16 4.17 2.46
N ALA A 158 16.04 3.48 1.73
CA ALA A 158 16.69 4.01 0.54
C ALA A 158 16.39 3.13 -0.68
N TYR A 159 16.36 3.74 -1.86
CA TYR A 159 15.98 3.12 -3.13
C TYR A 159 17.04 3.38 -4.19
N ASP A 160 17.14 2.48 -5.16
CA ASP A 160 17.93 2.70 -6.38
C ASP A 160 17.13 3.47 -7.46
N GLY A 161 17.76 3.69 -8.61
CA GLY A 161 17.12 4.36 -9.75
C GLY A 161 16.00 3.58 -10.41
N ASN A 162 15.84 2.29 -10.10
CA ASN A 162 14.75 1.43 -10.57
C ASN A 162 13.60 1.36 -9.54
N GLY A 163 13.72 2.05 -8.42
CA GLY A 163 12.73 2.05 -7.34
C GLY A 163 12.78 0.81 -6.44
N LEU A 164 13.86 0.02 -6.50
CA LEU A 164 14.04 -1.09 -5.57
C LEU A 164 14.72 -0.62 -4.30
N ARG A 165 14.17 -1.00 -3.15
CA ARG A 165 14.70 -0.68 -1.82
C ARG A 165 16.07 -1.30 -1.59
N THR A 166 17.11 -0.49 -1.61
CA THR A 166 18.51 -0.90 -1.44
C THR A 166 18.94 -0.97 0.01
N SER A 167 18.30 -0.25 0.92
CA SER A 167 18.58 -0.38 2.35
C SER A 167 17.39 -0.01 3.23
N LYS A 168 17.43 -0.49 4.46
CA LYS A 168 16.61 -0.02 5.57
C LYS A 168 17.45 0.23 6.81
N ASN A 169 17.11 1.26 7.56
CA ASN A 169 17.73 1.61 8.83
C ASN A 169 16.66 1.66 9.91
N ILE A 170 16.71 0.71 10.86
CA ILE A 170 15.75 0.63 11.97
C ILE A 170 16.45 1.05 13.24
N ASN A 171 16.13 2.24 13.75
CA ASN A 171 16.74 2.81 14.97
C ASN A 171 18.29 2.75 14.99
N GLY A 172 18.93 2.99 13.84
CA GLY A 172 20.39 2.94 13.68
C GLY A 172 20.95 1.58 13.25
N THR A 173 20.13 0.53 13.17
CA THR A 173 20.53 -0.78 12.64
C THR A 173 20.27 -0.83 11.14
N VAL A 174 21.35 -0.81 10.36
CA VAL A 174 21.30 -0.82 8.89
C VAL A 174 21.31 -2.24 8.34
N THR A 175 20.35 -2.53 7.46
CA THR A 175 20.31 -3.70 6.57
C THR A 175 20.30 -3.23 5.13
N ASN A 176 21.29 -3.65 4.34
CA ASN A 176 21.33 -3.42 2.90
C ASN A 176 20.79 -4.64 2.17
N HIS A 177 20.04 -4.44 1.09
CA HIS A 177 19.51 -5.49 0.23
C HIS A 177 20.30 -5.56 -1.08
N ILE A 178 20.73 -6.76 -1.45
CA ILE A 178 21.37 -7.05 -2.73
C ILE A 178 20.36 -7.78 -3.61
N TRP A 179 20.12 -7.22 -4.78
CA TRP A 179 19.09 -7.65 -5.71
C TRP A 179 19.67 -8.44 -6.89
N ASP A 180 18.93 -9.44 -7.35
CA ASP A 180 19.07 -10.11 -8.64
C ASP A 180 17.71 -10.01 -9.35
N GLY A 181 17.65 -9.21 -10.41
CA GLY A 181 16.38 -8.73 -10.97
C GLY A 181 15.50 -8.06 -9.90
N SER A 182 14.31 -8.60 -9.70
CA SER A 182 13.31 -8.11 -8.73
C SER A 182 13.29 -8.88 -7.41
N GLN A 183 14.36 -9.63 -7.12
CA GLN A 183 14.44 -10.53 -5.98
C GLN A 183 15.66 -10.24 -5.09
N ILE A 184 15.45 -10.21 -3.77
CA ILE A 184 16.56 -10.05 -2.80
C ILE A 184 17.29 -11.39 -2.66
N ILE A 185 18.59 -11.40 -2.94
CA ILE A 185 19.44 -12.60 -2.86
C ILE A 185 20.39 -12.57 -1.66
N LEU A 186 20.76 -11.39 -1.16
CA LEU A 186 21.59 -11.24 0.04
C LEU A 186 21.14 -10.02 0.85
N GLU A 187 21.39 -10.10 2.15
CA GLU A 187 21.40 -8.95 3.05
C GLU A 187 22.80 -8.73 3.63
N THR A 188 23.19 -7.47 3.82
CA THR A 188 24.40 -7.11 4.56
C THR A 188 24.08 -6.13 5.69
N ASN A 189 24.94 -6.06 6.70
CA ASN A 189 24.90 -4.97 7.67
C ASN A 189 25.50 -3.67 7.09
N GLY A 190 25.48 -2.59 7.88
CA GLY A 190 26.06 -1.29 7.51
C GLY A 190 27.58 -1.29 7.28
N ALA A 191 28.30 -2.33 7.73
CA ALA A 191 29.73 -2.51 7.45
C ALA A 191 29.99 -3.33 6.16
N GLY A 192 28.94 -3.81 5.49
CA GLY A 192 29.03 -4.64 4.28
C GLY A 192 29.23 -6.13 4.55
N GLU A 193 29.13 -6.58 5.80
CA GLU A 193 29.20 -8.00 6.14
C GLU A 193 27.87 -8.69 5.83
N VAL A 194 27.92 -9.85 5.17
CA VAL A 194 26.72 -10.61 4.83
C VAL A 194 26.03 -11.08 6.12
N THR A 195 24.74 -10.80 6.25
CA THR A 195 23.91 -11.23 7.38
C THR A 195 23.02 -12.41 6.99
N ASN A 196 22.45 -12.38 5.78
CA ASN A 196 21.62 -13.45 5.25
C ASN A 196 21.90 -13.68 3.76
N LYS A 197 21.74 -14.93 3.33
CA LYS A 197 21.77 -15.34 1.92
C LYS A 197 20.49 -16.09 1.59
N TYR A 198 20.01 -15.91 0.37
CA TYR A 198 18.78 -16.51 -0.12
C TYR A 198 19.01 -17.22 -1.45
N VAL A 199 18.50 -18.44 -1.56
CA VAL A 199 18.51 -19.22 -2.80
C VAL A 199 17.08 -19.28 -3.33
N ARG A 200 16.90 -18.85 -4.57
CA ARG A 200 15.59 -18.78 -5.23
C ARG A 200 15.52 -19.70 -6.44
N GLY A 201 14.33 -20.21 -6.70
CA GLY A 201 13.91 -20.80 -7.96
C GLY A 201 12.67 -20.06 -8.44
N ILE A 202 11.57 -20.78 -8.69
CA ILE A 202 10.26 -20.14 -8.92
C ILE A 202 9.82 -19.37 -7.65
N ASN A 203 10.06 -19.95 -6.48
CA ASN A 203 9.87 -19.32 -5.16
C ASN A 203 11.20 -19.27 -4.39
N LEU A 204 11.22 -18.61 -3.23
CA LEU A 204 12.35 -18.70 -2.29
C LEU A 204 12.47 -20.13 -1.76
N ILE A 205 13.63 -20.77 -1.90
CA ILE A 205 13.83 -22.19 -1.56
C ILE A 205 14.52 -22.32 -0.21
N TYR A 206 15.56 -21.53 0.01
CA TYR A 206 16.46 -21.69 1.14
C TYR A 206 17.03 -20.35 1.61
N SER A 207 17.29 -20.25 2.91
CA SER A 207 18.04 -19.15 3.52
C SER A 207 19.10 -19.67 4.48
N GLU A 208 20.19 -18.96 4.62
CA GLU A 208 21.19 -19.16 5.68
C GLU A 208 21.73 -17.83 6.18
N ASP A 209 22.33 -17.84 7.37
CA ASP A 209 23.05 -16.67 7.85
C ASP A 209 24.40 -16.48 7.11
N GLY A 210 25.02 -15.32 7.33
CA GLY A 210 26.31 -14.97 6.70
C GLY A 210 27.43 -15.98 6.94
N THR A 211 27.38 -16.74 8.03
CA THR A 211 28.39 -17.74 8.41
C THR A 211 28.16 -19.10 7.73
N GLY A 212 27.03 -19.28 7.05
CA GLY A 212 26.58 -20.57 6.51
C GLY A 212 25.92 -21.47 7.55
N ALA A 213 25.57 -20.90 8.72
CA ALA A 213 24.82 -21.59 9.75
C ALA A 213 23.32 -21.27 9.64
N ASN A 214 22.51 -21.93 10.48
CA ASN A 214 21.06 -21.70 10.57
C ASN A 214 20.32 -21.83 9.23
N GLY A 215 20.77 -22.74 8.36
CA GLY A 215 20.12 -23.05 7.09
C GLY A 215 18.67 -23.49 7.26
N ARG A 216 17.76 -22.88 6.50
CA ARG A 216 16.31 -23.12 6.56
C ARG A 216 15.75 -23.29 5.15
N PHE A 217 14.90 -24.29 4.97
CA PHE A 217 14.12 -24.53 3.75
C PHE A 217 12.70 -24.00 3.92
N PHE A 218 12.20 -23.34 2.88
CA PHE A 218 10.86 -22.73 2.88
C PHE A 218 9.85 -23.68 2.25
N LEU A 219 8.75 -23.92 2.96
CA LEU A 219 7.60 -24.69 2.46
C LEU A 219 6.39 -23.78 2.32
N TYR A 220 5.64 -24.00 1.25
CA TYR A 220 4.55 -23.14 0.82
C TYR A 220 3.22 -23.87 0.80
N ASN A 221 2.14 -23.11 0.93
CA ASN A 221 0.82 -23.55 0.50
C ASN A 221 0.63 -23.23 -1.01
N GLY A 222 -0.50 -23.67 -1.60
CA GLY A 222 -0.85 -23.41 -3.00
C GLY A 222 -1.12 -21.94 -3.35
N HIS A 223 -1.25 -21.04 -2.36
CA HIS A 223 -1.31 -19.60 -2.57
C HIS A 223 0.08 -19.00 -2.82
N GLY A 224 1.13 -19.65 -2.30
CA GLY A 224 2.49 -19.11 -2.27
C GLY A 224 2.88 -18.53 -0.92
N ASP A 225 2.09 -18.74 0.15
CA ASP A 225 2.47 -18.28 1.49
C ASP A 225 3.47 -19.24 2.12
N VAL A 226 4.49 -18.71 2.80
CA VAL A 226 5.41 -19.50 3.61
C VAL A 226 4.67 -20.05 4.82
N VAL A 227 4.48 -21.36 4.92
CA VAL A 227 3.71 -22.00 6.00
C VAL A 227 4.57 -22.80 6.97
N GLN A 228 5.78 -23.16 6.56
CA GLN A 228 6.71 -23.89 7.41
C GLN A 228 8.16 -23.63 6.98
N LEU A 229 9.05 -23.53 7.97
CA LEU A 229 10.50 -23.57 7.78
C LEU A 229 11.03 -24.88 8.35
N THR A 230 11.93 -25.54 7.63
CA THR A 230 12.61 -26.75 8.11
C THR A 230 14.11 -26.61 8.10
N ASP A 231 14.80 -27.32 9.00
CA ASP A 231 16.26 -27.44 8.95
C ASP A 231 16.70 -28.47 7.87
N ALA A 232 18.01 -28.69 7.76
CA ALA A 232 18.58 -29.66 6.82
C ALA A 232 18.21 -31.13 7.09
N SER A 233 17.71 -31.45 8.29
CA SER A 233 17.18 -32.79 8.61
C SER A 233 15.70 -32.95 8.22
N GLY A 234 15.04 -31.86 7.79
CA GLY A 234 13.61 -31.82 7.52
C GLY A 234 12.76 -31.61 8.77
N SER A 235 13.36 -31.26 9.91
CA SER A 235 12.66 -30.96 11.15
C SER A 235 12.08 -29.55 11.11
N SER A 236 10.86 -29.38 11.62
CA SER A 236 10.17 -28.08 11.64
C SER A 236 10.86 -27.11 12.60
N VAL A 237 11.34 -25.98 12.07
CA VAL A 237 11.90 -24.86 12.85
C VAL A 237 10.81 -23.87 13.22
N LYS A 238 9.91 -23.57 12.28
CA LYS A 238 8.83 -22.60 12.44
C LYS A 238 7.63 -23.00 11.58
N SER A 239 6.43 -22.68 12.05
CA SER A 239 5.20 -22.79 11.28
C SER A 239 4.45 -21.47 11.32
N TYR A 240 3.79 -21.14 10.22
CA TYR A 240 3.00 -19.93 10.07
C TYR A 240 1.55 -20.26 9.73
N ASP A 241 0.63 -19.48 10.28
CA ASP A 241 -0.79 -19.50 9.94
C ASP A 241 -1.24 -18.05 9.78
N TYR A 242 -1.94 -17.77 8.68
CA TYR A 242 -2.38 -16.44 8.30
C TYR A 242 -3.90 -16.40 8.23
N ASP A 243 -4.48 -15.22 8.43
CA ASP A 243 -5.82 -14.94 7.93
C ASP A 243 -5.80 -14.76 6.40
N ALA A 244 -6.98 -14.55 5.81
CA ALA A 244 -7.12 -14.41 4.37
C ALA A 244 -6.31 -13.25 3.77
N PHE A 245 -6.03 -12.19 4.54
CA PHE A 245 -5.34 -10.99 4.07
C PHE A 245 -3.85 -10.95 4.46
N GLY A 246 -3.33 -12.03 5.06
CA GLY A 246 -1.91 -12.17 5.35
C GLY A 246 -1.50 -11.75 6.75
N ASN A 247 -2.44 -11.49 7.67
CA ASN A 247 -2.09 -11.28 9.07
C ASN A 247 -1.71 -12.61 9.72
N GLU A 248 -0.51 -12.68 10.28
CA GLU A 248 -0.07 -13.85 11.04
C GLU A 248 -0.90 -13.98 12.33
N LYS A 249 -1.50 -15.15 12.56
CA LYS A 249 -2.42 -15.36 13.69
C LYS A 249 -1.71 -15.49 15.04
N LYS A 250 -0.46 -15.95 15.04
CA LYS A 250 0.35 -16.18 16.26
C LYS A 250 1.79 -15.69 16.05
N PRO A 251 1.97 -14.38 15.85
CA PRO A 251 3.28 -13.81 15.58
C PRO A 251 4.22 -14.03 16.76
N ASP A 252 5.47 -14.31 16.44
CA ASP A 252 6.54 -14.49 17.41
C ASP A 252 7.49 -13.30 17.37
N ALA A 253 7.63 -12.63 18.52
CA ALA A 253 8.47 -11.46 18.68
C ALA A 253 9.96 -11.76 18.42
N ASN A 254 10.39 -13.02 18.54
CA ASN A 254 11.78 -13.43 18.30
C ASN A 254 12.01 -13.99 16.90
N ASP A 255 10.95 -14.17 16.09
CA ASP A 255 11.13 -14.63 14.71
C ASP A 255 11.82 -13.56 13.87
N THR A 256 12.95 -13.96 13.28
CA THR A 256 13.82 -13.16 12.42
C THR A 256 13.55 -13.38 10.93
N ASN A 257 12.71 -14.35 10.54
CA ASN A 257 12.39 -14.55 9.14
C ASN A 257 11.57 -13.39 8.58
N VAL A 258 12.05 -12.83 7.48
CA VAL A 258 11.45 -11.68 6.78
C VAL A 258 10.51 -12.10 5.65
N PHE A 259 10.70 -13.27 5.03
CA PHE A 259 9.85 -13.71 3.92
C PHE A 259 8.66 -14.54 4.42
N ARG A 260 7.43 -14.04 4.23
CA ARG A 260 6.22 -14.57 4.88
C ARG A 260 5.07 -14.80 3.90
N TYR A 261 4.00 -14.02 4.03
CA TYR A 261 2.81 -14.11 3.18
C TYR A 261 3.20 -13.87 1.71
N CYS A 262 2.71 -14.71 0.79
CA CYS A 262 3.15 -14.78 -0.61
C CYS A 262 4.67 -14.92 -0.84
N GLY A 263 5.46 -15.27 0.20
CA GLY A 263 6.93 -15.28 0.10
C GLY A 263 7.56 -13.89 0.06
N GLU A 264 6.81 -12.86 0.44
CA GLU A 264 7.23 -11.46 0.31
C GLU A 264 7.83 -10.90 1.59
N TYR A 265 8.60 -9.81 1.44
CA TYR A 265 9.38 -9.21 2.52
C TYR A 265 8.48 -8.47 3.51
N PHE A 266 8.43 -8.94 4.75
CA PHE A 266 7.63 -8.37 5.83
C PHE A 266 8.49 -7.51 6.74
N ASP A 267 8.18 -6.21 6.77
CA ASP A 267 8.75 -5.27 7.72
C ASP A 267 7.98 -5.37 9.04
N LYS A 268 8.49 -6.22 9.93
CA LYS A 268 7.91 -6.51 11.24
C LYS A 268 7.77 -5.25 12.11
N GLU A 269 8.65 -4.28 11.93
CA GLU A 269 8.69 -3.00 12.63
C GLU A 269 7.47 -2.12 12.34
N THR A 270 6.93 -2.18 11.12
CA THR A 270 5.79 -1.37 10.65
C THR A 270 4.54 -2.20 10.42
N GLY A 271 4.66 -3.53 10.39
CA GLY A 271 3.57 -4.45 10.10
C GLY A 271 3.17 -4.49 8.63
N THR A 272 4.04 -4.04 7.72
CA THR A 272 3.75 -3.92 6.29
C THR A 272 4.54 -4.93 5.47
N ILE A 273 4.00 -5.32 4.32
CA ILE A 273 4.68 -6.15 3.32
C ILE A 273 5.18 -5.24 2.20
N TYR A 274 6.48 -5.30 1.93
CA TYR A 274 7.12 -4.55 0.85
C TYR A 274 6.96 -5.30 -0.47
N LEU A 275 6.25 -4.68 -1.42
CA LEU A 275 5.94 -5.23 -2.74
C LEU A 275 6.58 -4.38 -3.83
N ARG A 276 7.84 -3.99 -3.66
CA ARG A 276 8.58 -3.10 -4.58
C ARG A 276 7.93 -1.72 -4.70
N ALA A 277 6.96 -1.55 -5.59
CA ALA A 277 6.36 -0.25 -5.86
C ALA A 277 5.58 0.32 -4.68
N ARG A 278 4.98 -0.55 -3.84
CA ARG A 278 4.12 -0.14 -2.74
C ARG A 278 4.29 -1.01 -1.51
N TYR A 279 3.80 -0.48 -0.40
CA TYR A 279 3.70 -1.18 0.87
C TYR A 279 2.24 -1.59 1.10
N TYR A 280 2.04 -2.88 1.32
CA TYR A 280 0.75 -3.47 1.66
C TYR A 280 0.61 -3.60 3.17
N ASP A 281 -0.48 -3.10 3.73
CA ASP A 281 -0.84 -3.27 5.13
C ASP A 281 -1.92 -4.37 5.24
N PRO A 282 -1.56 -5.60 5.70
CA PRO A 282 -2.51 -6.70 5.84
C PRO A 282 -3.57 -6.45 6.90
N MET A 283 -3.32 -5.58 7.90
CA MET A 283 -4.26 -5.33 8.99
C MET A 283 -5.53 -4.64 8.47
N ILE A 284 -5.36 -3.70 7.54
CA ILE A 284 -6.47 -3.01 6.85
C ILE A 284 -6.77 -3.63 5.47
N GLY A 285 -5.94 -4.55 4.99
CA GLY A 285 -6.11 -5.28 3.73
C GLY A 285 -6.01 -4.40 2.49
N ARG A 286 -5.11 -3.41 2.50
CA ARG A 286 -4.92 -2.47 1.38
C ARG A 286 -3.52 -1.83 1.35
N PHE A 287 -3.18 -1.17 0.25
CA PHE A 287 -1.94 -0.42 0.11
C PHE A 287 -2.00 0.91 0.88
N VAL A 288 -0.84 1.39 1.34
CA VAL A 288 -0.70 2.67 2.08
C VAL A 288 -0.56 3.90 1.16
N THR A 289 -0.32 3.66 -0.14
CA THR A 289 -0.22 4.67 -1.20
C THR A 289 -1.16 4.34 -2.35
N GLU A 290 -1.53 5.37 -3.10
CA GLU A 290 -2.30 5.23 -4.34
C GLU A 290 -1.43 4.53 -5.41
N ASP A 291 -2.06 3.67 -6.22
CA ASP A 291 -1.38 3.05 -7.35
C ASP A 291 -0.96 4.09 -8.38
N SER A 292 0.28 3.98 -8.89
CA SER A 292 0.70 4.77 -10.06
C SER A 292 0.15 4.18 -11.36
N TYR A 293 -0.28 2.92 -11.36
CA TYR A 293 -1.03 2.29 -12.44
C TYR A 293 -2.52 2.52 -12.26
N TRP A 294 -3.17 3.16 -13.24
CA TRP A 294 -4.56 3.63 -13.13
C TRP A 294 -5.63 2.54 -13.29
N GLY A 295 -5.20 1.27 -13.45
CA GLY A 295 -6.10 0.18 -13.78
C GLY A 295 -6.51 0.18 -15.26
N LYS A 296 -7.65 -0.45 -15.53
CA LYS A 296 -8.23 -0.65 -16.86
C LYS A 296 -9.71 -0.29 -16.81
N ASP A 297 -10.18 0.54 -17.73
CA ASP A 297 -11.59 0.93 -17.83
C ASP A 297 -12.54 -0.28 -18.00
N SER A 298 -12.03 -1.39 -18.55
CA SER A 298 -12.75 -2.64 -18.72
C SER A 298 -12.82 -3.50 -17.45
N ASP A 299 -12.07 -3.16 -16.41
CA ASP A 299 -12.01 -3.87 -15.13
C ASP A 299 -12.31 -2.90 -13.99
N LEU A 300 -13.58 -2.81 -13.61
CA LEU A 300 -14.06 -1.86 -12.59
C LEU A 300 -13.34 -2.02 -11.24
N LEU A 301 -12.90 -3.23 -10.88
CA LEU A 301 -12.19 -3.48 -9.62
C LEU A 301 -10.79 -2.88 -9.63
N SER A 302 -10.17 -2.77 -10.81
CA SER A 302 -8.85 -2.16 -10.99
C SER A 302 -8.84 -0.65 -10.81
N LEU A 303 -10.00 0.00 -10.87
CA LEU A 303 -10.12 1.45 -10.69
C LEU A 303 -10.00 1.88 -9.22
N ASN A 304 -10.03 0.91 -8.28
CA ASN A 304 -9.71 1.18 -6.90
C ASN A 304 -8.21 1.01 -6.64
N LEU A 305 -7.50 2.15 -6.73
CA LEU A 305 -6.05 2.25 -6.70
C LEU A 305 -5.39 1.93 -5.34
N TYR A 306 -6.16 1.53 -4.33
CA TYR A 306 -5.63 1.11 -3.03
C TYR A 306 -5.89 -0.36 -2.71
N THR A 307 -6.79 -1.03 -3.43
CA THR A 307 -7.18 -2.40 -3.07
C THR A 307 -6.05 -3.40 -3.31
N TYR A 308 -5.80 -4.27 -2.34
CA TYR A 308 -4.95 -5.42 -2.57
C TYR A 308 -5.75 -6.52 -3.25
N CYS A 309 -5.28 -6.96 -4.42
CA CYS A 309 -5.85 -8.09 -5.15
C CYS A 309 -7.37 -8.02 -5.36
N TYR A 310 -7.91 -6.83 -5.58
CA TYR A 310 -9.35 -6.59 -5.74
C TYR A 310 -10.21 -7.11 -4.56
N SER A 311 -9.63 -7.18 -3.36
CA SER A 311 -10.25 -7.82 -2.19
C SER A 311 -10.52 -9.33 -2.34
N ASP A 312 -9.77 -10.01 -3.20
CA ASP A 312 -9.73 -11.46 -3.38
C ASP A 312 -8.31 -12.02 -3.10
N PRO A 313 -7.81 -11.92 -1.85
CA PRO A 313 -6.46 -12.33 -1.48
C PRO A 313 -6.29 -13.85 -1.33
N ILE A 314 -7.31 -14.65 -1.70
CA ILE A 314 -7.28 -16.12 -1.61
C ILE A 314 -6.98 -16.73 -2.98
N ASN A 315 -7.43 -16.08 -4.05
CA ASN A 315 -7.21 -16.55 -5.41
C ASN A 315 -6.20 -15.68 -6.16
N ARG A 316 -5.67 -14.62 -5.54
CA ARG A 316 -4.79 -13.67 -6.18
C ARG A 316 -3.70 -13.15 -5.25
N PHE A 317 -2.58 -12.77 -5.87
CA PHE A 317 -1.45 -12.13 -5.22
C PHE A 317 -0.92 -10.99 -6.12
N ASP A 318 -0.20 -10.04 -5.53
CA ASP A 318 0.49 -8.96 -6.26
C ASP A 318 1.95 -8.89 -5.80
N PRO A 319 2.90 -9.41 -6.59
CA PRO A 319 4.33 -9.39 -6.25
C PRO A 319 4.99 -8.03 -6.56
N SER A 320 4.37 -7.22 -7.42
CA SER A 320 4.93 -5.98 -7.96
C SER A 320 4.49 -4.72 -7.22
N GLY A 321 3.40 -4.85 -6.46
CA GLY A 321 2.68 -3.71 -5.92
C GLY A 321 1.97 -2.91 -7.00
N HIS A 322 1.66 -3.45 -8.17
CA HIS A 322 0.92 -2.78 -9.25
C HIS A 322 -0.12 -3.69 -9.90
N VAL A 323 0.24 -4.95 -10.11
CA VAL A 323 -0.55 -5.89 -10.91
C VAL A 323 -0.86 -7.13 -10.09
N THR A 324 -2.16 -7.39 -9.98
CA THR A 324 -2.66 -8.61 -9.36
C THR A 324 -2.69 -9.78 -10.36
N PHE A 325 -2.24 -10.95 -9.91
CA PHE A 325 -2.23 -12.20 -10.66
C PHE A 325 -3.19 -13.20 -10.02
N LYS A 326 -3.92 -13.97 -10.84
CA LYS A 326 -4.78 -15.06 -10.37
C LYS A 326 -3.98 -16.37 -10.28
N ILE A 327 -4.13 -17.08 -9.17
CA ILE A 327 -3.49 -18.38 -8.92
C ILE A 327 -3.99 -19.42 -9.92
N GLY A 328 -3.07 -20.26 -10.39
CA GLY A 328 -3.39 -21.38 -11.27
C GLY A 328 -3.65 -20.99 -12.73
N ASN A 329 -3.38 -19.74 -13.15
CA ASN A 329 -3.39 -19.38 -14.55
C ASN A 329 -2.00 -19.63 -15.18
N PRO A 330 -1.79 -20.67 -16.01
CA PRO A 330 -0.49 -21.00 -16.61
C PRO A 330 -0.02 -19.99 -17.67
N THR A 331 -0.83 -18.98 -17.98
CA THR A 331 -0.47 -17.85 -18.85
C THR A 331 -0.01 -16.62 -18.08
N ALA A 332 0.04 -16.64 -16.75
CA ALA A 332 0.76 -15.64 -15.99
C ALA A 332 2.25 -15.82 -16.36
N PRO A 333 2.84 -14.92 -17.14
CA PRO A 333 4.24 -15.07 -17.45
C PRO A 333 5.01 -15.03 -16.12
N VAL A 334 6.01 -15.87 -16.00
CA VAL A 334 7.17 -15.58 -15.15
C VAL A 334 7.81 -14.36 -15.82
N GLN A 335 7.19 -13.19 -15.68
CA GLN A 335 7.60 -12.01 -16.40
C GLN A 335 8.73 -11.40 -15.59
N ASP A 336 9.91 -11.50 -16.20
CA ASP A 336 10.90 -10.45 -16.16
C ASP A 336 10.18 -9.11 -16.01
N PHE A 337 10.41 -8.43 -14.89
CA PHE A 337 9.67 -7.22 -14.49
C PHE A 337 9.83 -6.06 -15.50
N ASP A 338 10.68 -6.24 -16.51
CA ASP A 338 10.98 -5.30 -17.59
C ASP A 338 10.02 -5.36 -18.80
N GLU A 339 9.31 -6.46 -19.07
CA GLU A 339 8.60 -6.59 -20.35
C GLU A 339 7.25 -5.85 -20.42
N ASP A 340 6.56 -5.68 -19.29
CA ASP A 340 5.29 -4.93 -19.20
C ASP A 340 5.50 -3.40 -19.20
N PHE A 341 6.76 -2.92 -19.16
CA PHE A 341 7.13 -1.51 -19.35
C PHE A 341 7.25 -1.09 -20.83
N LYS A 342 6.85 -1.94 -21.78
CA LYS A 342 6.84 -1.56 -23.20
C LYS A 342 5.61 -0.71 -23.54
N TYR A 343 5.87 0.60 -23.60
CA TYR A 343 5.09 1.63 -24.30
C TYR A 343 4.20 1.07 -25.43
N ASP A 344 2.88 1.13 -25.30
CA ASP A 344 1.93 0.85 -26.39
C ASP A 344 1.84 2.09 -27.31
N PRO A 345 2.37 2.05 -28.54
CA PRO A 345 2.35 3.19 -29.45
C PRO A 345 0.95 3.48 -30.01
N ASN A 346 -0.02 2.57 -29.87
CA ASN A 346 -1.37 2.74 -30.40
C ASN A 346 -2.26 3.64 -29.52
N VAL A 347 -1.91 3.80 -28.24
CA VAL A 347 -2.63 4.72 -27.32
C VAL A 347 -2.49 6.18 -27.75
N LYS A 348 -1.47 6.55 -28.53
CA LYS A 348 -1.29 7.92 -29.04
C LYS A 348 -2.31 8.34 -30.10
N ALA A 349 -2.94 7.40 -30.81
CA ALA A 349 -3.78 7.73 -31.96
C ALA A 349 -5.14 8.30 -31.53
N THR A 350 -5.77 7.74 -30.50
CA THR A 350 -7.06 8.21 -29.98
C THR A 350 -6.92 9.47 -29.13
N TRP A 351 -5.79 9.65 -28.42
CA TRP A 351 -5.56 10.79 -27.53
C TRP A 351 -5.33 12.13 -28.23
N LYS A 352 -4.77 12.13 -29.45
CA LYS A 352 -4.51 13.39 -30.18
C LYS A 352 -5.80 14.08 -30.64
N ASP A 353 -6.84 13.32 -30.94
CA ASP A 353 -8.09 13.84 -31.47
C ASP A 353 -9.01 14.41 -30.38
N HIS A 354 -8.87 13.93 -29.13
CA HIS A 354 -9.58 14.48 -27.97
C HIS A 354 -8.90 15.70 -27.31
N LEU A 355 -7.67 16.07 -27.70
CA LEU A 355 -6.92 17.19 -27.09
C LEU A 355 -7.13 18.54 -27.80
N SER A 356 -7.60 18.55 -29.05
CA SER A 356 -7.79 19.80 -29.82
C SER A 356 -8.99 20.61 -29.34
N TRP A 357 -10.07 19.96 -28.87
CA TRP A 357 -11.28 20.65 -28.40
C TRP A 357 -11.15 21.16 -26.95
N ALA A 358 -10.41 20.46 -26.10
CA ALA A 358 -10.29 20.74 -24.66
C ALA A 358 -9.33 21.91 -24.40
N LYS A 359 -8.38 22.14 -25.32
CA LYS A 359 -7.44 23.26 -25.22
C LYS A 359 -8.10 24.64 -25.23
N TRP A 360 -9.22 24.82 -25.93
CA TRP A 360 -9.85 26.14 -26.06
C TRP A 360 -10.74 26.48 -24.85
N GLU A 361 -11.53 25.52 -24.36
CA GLU A 361 -12.42 25.70 -23.20
C GLU A 361 -11.63 25.79 -21.87
N VAL A 362 -10.55 25.01 -21.72
CA VAL A 362 -9.73 25.05 -20.49
C VAL A 362 -8.85 26.31 -20.43
N MET A 363 -8.48 26.91 -21.56
CA MET A 363 -7.81 28.22 -21.57
C MET A 363 -8.71 29.35 -21.03
N LEU A 364 -10.02 29.29 -21.28
CA LEU A 364 -10.98 30.27 -20.75
C LEU A 364 -11.25 30.06 -19.24
N ALA A 365 -11.41 28.81 -18.80
CA ALA A 365 -11.64 28.49 -17.38
C ALA A 365 -10.38 28.75 -16.51
N GLY A 366 -9.19 28.42 -17.01
CA GLY A 366 -7.92 28.68 -16.32
C GLY A 366 -7.65 30.18 -16.09
N ALA A 367 -8.01 31.03 -17.05
CA ALA A 367 -7.84 32.48 -16.92
C ALA A 367 -8.71 33.13 -15.82
N GLN A 368 -9.84 32.52 -15.46
CA GLN A 368 -10.72 32.99 -14.39
C GLN A 368 -10.30 32.49 -13.00
N ILE A 369 -9.70 31.30 -12.92
CA ILE A 369 -9.19 30.71 -11.67
C ILE A 369 -7.90 31.40 -11.22
N ILE A 370 -7.02 31.76 -12.16
CA ILE A 370 -5.74 32.46 -11.87
C ILE A 370 -5.97 33.84 -11.22
N LYS A 371 -7.11 34.50 -11.47
CA LYS A 371 -7.43 35.81 -10.86
C LYS A 371 -7.74 35.75 -9.36
N ASN A 372 -8.06 34.57 -8.82
CA ASN A 372 -8.66 34.44 -7.48
C ASN A 372 -7.80 33.65 -6.48
N MET A 373 -6.56 33.26 -6.83
CA MET A 373 -5.70 32.47 -5.96
C MET A 373 -4.77 33.35 -5.08
N PRO A 374 -4.76 33.17 -3.74
CA PRO A 374 -3.92 33.92 -2.80
C PRO A 374 -2.41 33.86 -3.07
N ASP A 375 -1.91 32.76 -3.65
CA ASP A 375 -0.47 32.59 -3.91
C ASP A 375 0.02 33.42 -5.12
N ALA A 376 -0.88 33.77 -6.04
CA ALA A 376 -0.60 34.76 -7.08
C ALA A 376 -0.49 36.18 -6.48
N VAL A 377 -1.16 36.44 -5.35
CA VAL A 377 -1.05 37.69 -4.58
C VAL A 377 0.26 37.77 -3.79
N SER A 378 0.80 36.62 -3.36
CA SER A 378 2.11 36.53 -2.70
C SER A 378 3.28 36.74 -3.67
N ALA A 379 3.19 36.21 -4.90
CA ALA A 379 4.12 36.53 -5.99
C ALA A 379 4.05 38.02 -6.40
N TYR A 380 2.86 38.63 -6.28
CA TYR A 380 2.63 40.06 -6.51
C TYR A 380 3.24 40.96 -5.42
N GLN A 381 3.38 40.50 -4.17
CA GLN A 381 4.06 41.25 -3.11
C GLN A 381 5.58 41.31 -3.33
N HIS A 382 6.21 40.24 -3.83
CA HIS A 382 7.66 40.20 -4.02
C HIS A 382 8.19 41.16 -5.11
N TYR A 383 7.35 41.54 -6.09
CA TYR A 383 7.72 42.49 -7.15
C TYR A 383 7.48 43.96 -6.77
N LYS A 384 6.73 44.20 -5.68
CA LYS A 384 6.37 45.53 -5.19
C LYS A 384 7.56 46.28 -4.59
N ASP A 385 8.51 45.54 -4.01
CA ASP A 385 9.64 46.10 -3.26
C ASP A 385 10.84 46.51 -4.16
N ALA A 386 10.81 46.17 -5.45
CA ALA A 386 11.93 46.44 -6.36
C ALA A 386 11.79 47.72 -7.22
N THR A 387 10.58 48.24 -7.46
CA THR A 387 10.39 49.31 -8.49
C THR A 387 9.41 50.44 -8.15
N GLY A 388 8.75 50.41 -6.98
CA GLY A 388 8.03 51.57 -6.43
C GLY A 388 6.91 52.17 -7.29
N THR A 389 6.45 51.51 -8.35
CA THR A 389 5.45 52.06 -9.28
C THR A 389 4.34 51.06 -9.52
N THR A 390 3.08 51.48 -9.35
CA THR A 390 1.90 50.68 -9.68
C THR A 390 1.74 50.64 -11.20
N MET A 391 2.10 49.53 -11.85
CA MET A 391 1.77 49.31 -13.26
C MET A 391 0.77 48.17 -13.40
N ASN A 392 -0.28 48.40 -14.20
CA ASN A 392 -1.08 47.33 -14.78
C ASN A 392 -0.15 46.45 -15.62
N ILE A 393 0.15 45.24 -15.14
CA ILE A 393 0.99 44.29 -15.88
C ILE A 393 0.15 43.62 -16.95
N ASP A 394 0.62 43.75 -18.19
CA ASP A 394 0.18 42.96 -19.33
C ASP A 394 0.74 41.53 -19.19
N TYR A 395 -0.10 40.61 -18.70
CA TYR A 395 0.24 39.21 -18.42
C TYR A 395 0.84 38.49 -19.63
N GLU A 396 0.46 38.89 -20.84
CA GLU A 396 0.96 38.30 -22.07
C GLU A 396 2.44 38.64 -22.31
N LYS A 397 2.88 39.79 -21.81
CA LYS A 397 4.25 40.29 -21.95
C LYS A 397 5.19 39.67 -20.90
N ALA A 398 4.72 39.48 -19.66
CA ALA A 398 5.47 38.83 -18.59
C ALA A 398 5.74 37.34 -18.88
N TYR A 399 4.75 36.61 -19.43
CA TYR A 399 4.90 35.20 -19.83
C TYR A 399 5.99 34.98 -20.90
N LYS A 400 6.22 35.98 -21.76
CA LYS A 400 7.18 35.89 -22.88
C LYS A 400 8.62 36.26 -22.50
N GLN A 401 8.86 36.88 -21.33
CA GLN A 401 10.15 37.50 -21.01
C GLN A 401 10.88 36.90 -19.81
N ASP A 402 10.20 36.16 -18.92
CA ASP A 402 10.80 35.59 -17.71
C ASP A 402 10.61 34.06 -17.66
N SER A 403 11.72 33.33 -17.73
CA SER A 403 11.73 31.86 -17.76
C SER A 403 11.28 31.21 -16.45
N VAL A 404 11.44 31.90 -15.31
CA VAL A 404 11.04 31.39 -13.99
C VAL A 404 9.53 31.56 -13.83
N ILE A 405 9.00 32.74 -14.18
CA ILE A 405 7.55 32.99 -14.19
C ILE A 405 6.84 32.06 -15.19
N LYS A 406 7.44 31.84 -16.37
CA LYS A 406 6.91 30.89 -17.35
C LYS A 406 6.86 29.46 -16.80
N ALA A 407 7.93 28.97 -16.14
CA ALA A 407 7.95 27.63 -15.57
C ALA A 407 6.94 27.45 -14.42
N SER A 408 6.78 28.47 -13.56
CA SER A 408 5.77 28.45 -12.50
C SER A 408 4.34 28.49 -13.06
N ILE A 409 4.09 29.29 -14.09
CA ILE A 409 2.78 29.36 -14.77
C ILE A 409 2.49 28.05 -15.51
N ASP A 410 3.46 27.47 -16.23
CA ASP A 410 3.30 26.21 -16.96
C ASP A 410 3.06 25.02 -15.98
N SER A 411 3.70 25.03 -14.81
CA SER A 411 3.46 24.05 -13.74
C SER A 411 2.06 24.18 -13.13
N LEU A 412 1.63 25.41 -12.83
CA LEU A 412 0.29 25.68 -12.33
C LEU A 412 -0.80 25.36 -13.37
N PHE A 413 -0.53 25.62 -14.66
CA PHE A 413 -1.40 25.22 -15.77
C PHE A 413 -1.51 23.71 -15.90
N SER A 414 -0.42 22.98 -15.71
CA SER A 414 -0.40 21.51 -15.74
C SER A 414 -1.24 20.91 -14.62
N ILE A 415 -1.12 21.45 -13.41
CA ILE A 415 -1.89 21.00 -12.24
C ILE A 415 -3.38 21.32 -12.42
N ALA A 416 -3.70 22.55 -12.81
CA ALA A 416 -5.09 22.97 -13.05
C ALA A 416 -5.74 22.20 -14.22
N MET A 417 -4.99 21.89 -15.29
CA MET A 417 -5.46 21.03 -16.38
C MET A 417 -5.76 19.62 -15.89
N LYS A 418 -4.87 19.01 -15.10
CA LYS A 418 -5.10 17.65 -14.54
C LYS A 418 -6.35 17.62 -13.67
N GLN A 419 -6.55 18.66 -12.86
CA GLN A 419 -7.69 18.76 -11.95
C GLN A 419 -9.01 19.00 -12.69
N ALA A 420 -9.04 19.93 -13.66
CA ALA A 420 -10.22 20.22 -14.48
C ALA A 420 -10.61 19.05 -15.40
N VAL A 421 -9.63 18.33 -15.95
CA VAL A 421 -9.87 17.12 -16.76
C VAL A 421 -10.44 16.01 -15.87
N SER A 422 -9.89 15.81 -14.66
CA SER A 422 -10.41 14.84 -13.68
C SER A 422 -11.86 15.15 -13.27
N GLU A 423 -12.19 16.41 -12.97
CA GLU A 423 -13.54 16.79 -12.57
C GLU A 423 -14.57 16.69 -13.71
N LYS A 424 -14.19 17.03 -14.94
CA LYS A 424 -15.09 16.93 -16.10
C LYS A 424 -15.34 15.48 -16.51
N ILE A 425 -14.31 14.62 -16.48
CA ILE A 425 -14.46 13.17 -16.66
C ILE A 425 -15.39 12.60 -15.58
N ARG A 426 -15.25 13.01 -14.32
CA ARG A 426 -16.15 12.56 -13.23
C ARG A 426 -17.59 13.07 -13.38
N GLY A 427 -17.83 14.16 -14.12
CA GLY A 427 -19.16 14.74 -14.34
C GLY A 427 -19.91 14.11 -15.51
N GLU A 428 -19.21 13.71 -16.57
CA GLU A 428 -19.82 13.11 -17.78
C GLU A 428 -20.12 11.60 -17.62
N TYR A 429 -19.56 10.94 -16.60
CA TYR A 429 -19.77 9.52 -16.29
C TYR A 429 -20.65 9.26 -15.03
N LYS A 430 -21.50 10.23 -14.64
CA LYS A 430 -22.51 10.07 -13.57
C LYS A 430 -23.89 9.65 -14.08
#